data_AF-H0T7M9-F1
#
_entry.id   AF-H0T7M9-F1
#
_cell.length_a   1.000
_cell.length_b   1.000
_cell.length_c   1.000
_cell.angle_alpha   90.00
_cell.angle_beta   90.00
_cell.angle_gamma   90.00
#
_symmetry.space_group_name_H-M   'P 1'
#
loop_
_entity.id
_entity.type
_entity.pdbx_description
1 polymer ?
#
loop_
_entity_poly.entity_id
_entity_poly.type
_entity_poly.pdbx_seq_one_letter_code
_entity_poly.pdbx_strand_id
1 'polypeptide(L)'
;MLAKVIAGVGFGTLVATSAVAACDLAGLMRISADRLQSLQHRDVDMTRAESSEGGHWDVYLRQDGTLHTIVRKDFGETGMRNLRASFRTADQFVVVATDVRYREPIASGARTKIARSDATVYLFCGNVVYAPASLSAEGGGEKAVAAAKSLKSDILLPPEVAPYLSRARKDEKSRAD
;
A
#
# COMPACT_ATOMS: atom_id res chain seq x y z
N MET A 1 -16.16 -8.20 -2.08
CA MET A 1 -16.84 -6.96 -2.51
C MET A 1 -16.19 -5.78 -1.79
N LEU A 2 -15.83 -4.72 -2.51
CA LEU A 2 -15.21 -3.51 -1.95
C LEU A 2 -16.29 -2.47 -1.68
N ALA A 3 -16.21 -1.78 -0.55
CA ALA A 3 -17.08 -0.67 -0.21
C ALA A 3 -16.34 0.65 -0.47
N LYS A 4 -17.03 1.61 -1.09
CA LYS A 4 -16.54 2.98 -1.24
C LYS A 4 -16.75 3.70 0.08
N VAL A 5 -15.69 4.27 0.66
CA VAL A 5 -15.80 5.13 1.84
C VAL A 5 -15.26 6.51 1.49
N ILE A 6 -16.09 7.53 1.65
CA ILE A 6 -15.70 8.93 1.40
C ILE A 6 -15.13 9.46 2.73
N ALA A 7 -13.83 9.77 2.76
CA ALA A 7 -13.24 10.49 3.88
C ALA A 7 -13.84 11.90 3.91
N GLY A 8 -14.52 12.24 5.00
CA GLY A 8 -15.42 13.39 5.12
C GLY A 8 -14.81 14.73 4.67
N VAL A 9 -15.60 15.47 3.90
CA VAL A 9 -15.40 16.89 3.61
C VAL A 9 -16.55 17.62 4.30
N GLY A 10 -16.21 18.61 5.14
CA GLY A 10 -17.19 19.47 5.80
C GLY A 10 -18.13 20.14 4.79
N PHE A 11 -19.39 20.30 5.20
CA PHE A 11 -20.44 20.92 4.40
C PHE A 11 -20.08 22.36 4.01
N GLY A 12 -19.73 22.56 2.74
CA GLY A 12 -19.62 23.84 2.06
C GLY A 12 -20.10 23.68 0.61
N THR A 13 -21.03 24.54 0.22
CA THR A 13 -21.90 24.46 -0.97
C THR A 13 -21.18 24.33 -2.33
N LEU A 14 -21.83 23.59 -3.24
CA LEU A 14 -21.55 23.34 -4.67
C LEU A 14 -20.72 24.39 -5.42
N VAL A 15 -19.70 23.95 -6.18
CA VAL A 15 -19.60 24.08 -7.67
C VAL A 15 -18.68 22.98 -8.22
N ALA A 16 -19.00 22.52 -9.44
CA ALA A 16 -18.19 21.78 -10.42
C ALA A 16 -18.29 20.24 -10.40
N THR A 17 -19.08 19.78 -11.36
CA THR A 17 -19.07 18.48 -12.05
C THR A 17 -17.73 17.78 -11.93
N SER A 18 -17.78 16.70 -11.16
CA SER A 18 -16.76 15.70 -10.91
C SER A 18 -16.08 15.19 -12.18
N ALA A 19 -14.90 15.72 -12.49
CA ALA A 19 -13.83 14.90 -13.04
C ALA A 19 -13.31 13.98 -11.92
N VAL A 20 -14.17 13.10 -11.40
CA VAL A 20 -13.66 11.86 -10.80
C VAL A 20 -13.11 11.13 -12.01
N ALA A 21 -11.82 11.34 -12.31
CA ALA A 21 -11.10 10.48 -13.24
C ALA A 21 -11.49 9.06 -12.86
N ALA A 22 -12.20 8.38 -13.75
CA ALA A 22 -12.84 7.11 -13.44
C ALA A 22 -11.77 6.21 -12.84
N CYS A 23 -11.85 5.95 -11.52
CA CYS A 23 -10.80 5.18 -10.89
C CYS A 23 -10.89 3.78 -11.46
N ASP A 24 -9.88 3.37 -12.20
CA ASP A 24 -9.83 2.04 -12.80
C ASP A 24 -9.45 1.03 -11.71
N LEU A 25 -10.44 0.69 -10.87
CA LEU A 25 -10.31 -0.27 -9.79
C LEU A 25 -9.86 -1.63 -10.31
N ALA A 26 -10.33 -2.03 -11.50
CA ALA A 26 -9.91 -3.28 -12.13
C ALA A 26 -8.42 -3.24 -12.50
N GLY A 27 -7.95 -2.12 -13.04
CA GLY A 27 -6.54 -1.86 -13.30
C GLY A 27 -5.70 -1.88 -12.02
N LEU A 28 -6.16 -1.25 -10.94
CA LEU A 28 -5.48 -1.28 -9.64
C LEU A 28 -5.41 -2.69 -9.06
N MET A 29 -6.48 -3.48 -9.14
CA MET A 29 -6.46 -4.88 -8.71
C MET A 29 -5.50 -5.71 -9.57
N ARG A 30 -5.42 -5.44 -10.88
CA ARG A 30 -4.47 -6.13 -11.77
C ARG A 30 -3.03 -5.86 -11.36
N ILE A 31 -2.64 -4.59 -11.18
CA ILE A 31 -1.26 -4.25 -10.78
C ILE A 31 -0.88 -4.79 -9.40
N SER A 32 -1.85 -5.00 -8.51
CA SER A 32 -1.62 -5.63 -7.21
C SER A 32 -1.13 -7.09 -7.35
N ALA A 33 -1.54 -7.76 -8.42
CA ALA A 33 -1.22 -9.15 -8.72
C ALA A 33 -0.02 -9.30 -9.66
N ASP A 34 0.55 -8.20 -10.17
CA ASP A 34 1.67 -8.26 -11.11
C ASP A 34 2.89 -8.96 -10.49
N ARG A 35 3.59 -9.71 -11.35
CA ARG A 35 4.88 -10.32 -11.01
C ARG A 35 5.97 -9.26 -11.06
N LEU A 36 6.80 -9.21 -10.03
CA LEU A 36 7.82 -8.16 -9.88
C LEU A 36 9.17 -8.53 -10.51
N GLN A 37 9.34 -9.76 -11.01
CA GLN A 37 10.63 -10.31 -11.45
C GLN A 37 11.24 -9.61 -12.66
N SER A 38 10.43 -8.96 -13.49
CA SER A 38 10.89 -8.23 -14.68
C SER A 38 11.17 -6.75 -14.40
N LEU A 39 10.99 -6.29 -13.17
CA LEU A 39 11.19 -4.91 -12.76
C LEU A 39 12.60 -4.71 -12.21
N GLN A 40 13.09 -3.48 -12.26
CA GLN A 40 14.33 -3.11 -11.60
C GLN A 40 14.08 -3.09 -10.09
N HIS A 41 14.77 -3.95 -9.35
CA HIS A 41 14.67 -4.04 -7.89
C HIS A 41 15.78 -3.22 -7.22
N ARG A 42 15.40 -2.49 -6.17
CA ARG A 42 16.29 -1.76 -5.27
C ARG A 42 15.93 -2.16 -3.85
N ASP A 43 16.92 -2.67 -3.13
CA ASP A 43 16.82 -2.83 -1.68
C ASP A 43 17.20 -1.50 -1.03
N VAL A 44 16.41 -1.06 -0.05
CA VAL A 44 16.61 0.19 0.67
C VAL A 44 16.53 -0.09 2.16
N ASP A 45 17.63 0.20 2.86
CA ASP A 45 17.71 0.02 4.31
C ASP A 45 16.68 0.89 5.03
N MET A 46 16.07 0.33 6.07
CA MET A 46 15.18 1.06 6.97
C MET A 46 15.99 1.88 7.97
N THR A 47 15.77 3.20 8.03
CA THR A 47 16.37 4.03 9.08
C THR A 47 15.72 3.76 10.44
N ARG A 48 14.45 3.33 10.44
CA ARG A 48 13.69 2.96 11.64
C ARG A 48 12.81 1.75 11.38
N ALA A 49 13.21 0.60 11.90
CA ALA A 49 12.33 -0.57 11.94
C ALA A 49 11.26 -0.38 13.03
N GLU A 50 10.01 -0.73 12.73
CA GLU A 50 8.94 -0.83 13.74
C GLU A 50 8.96 -2.18 14.48
N SER A 51 9.94 -3.03 14.18
CA SER A 51 10.13 -4.35 14.79
C SER A 51 11.47 -4.47 15.48
N SER A 52 11.49 -5.23 16.57
CA SER A 52 12.72 -5.68 17.25
C SER A 52 13.62 -6.52 16.35
N GLU A 53 13.03 -7.24 15.39
CA GLU A 53 13.74 -8.11 14.45
C GLU A 53 14.10 -7.39 13.14
N GLY A 54 13.88 -6.07 13.07
CA GLY A 54 14.20 -5.25 11.91
C GLY A 54 13.16 -5.28 10.79
N GLY A 55 13.55 -4.72 9.66
CA GLY A 55 12.75 -4.66 8.44
C GLY A 55 13.55 -4.11 7.27
N HIS A 56 13.00 -4.21 6.07
CA HIS A 56 13.59 -3.59 4.88
C HIS A 56 12.52 -3.11 3.90
N TRP A 57 12.96 -2.27 2.97
CA TRP A 57 12.17 -1.81 1.84
C TRP A 57 12.65 -2.44 0.54
N ASP A 58 11.73 -3.00 -0.24
CA ASP A 58 11.98 -3.26 -1.66
C ASP A 58 11.27 -2.21 -2.51
N VAL A 59 12.01 -1.56 -3.40
CA VAL A 59 11.46 -0.65 -4.40
C VAL A 59 11.63 -1.27 -5.78
N TYR A 60 10.52 -1.35 -6.51
CA TYR A 60 10.46 -1.89 -7.86
C TYR A 60 10.12 -0.79 -8.85
N LEU A 61 10.99 -0.63 -9.84
CA LEU A 61 10.87 0.39 -10.89
C LEU A 61 10.63 -0.29 -12.25
N ARG A 62 9.89 0.39 -13.12
CA ARG A 62 9.80 0.03 -14.54
C ARG A 62 11.14 0.29 -15.23
N GLN A 63 11.28 -0.17 -16.46
CA GLN A 63 12.51 0.02 -17.26
C GLN A 63 12.84 1.50 -17.48
N ASP A 64 11.83 2.36 -17.57
CA ASP A 64 11.96 3.81 -17.68
C ASP A 64 12.33 4.52 -16.36
N GLY A 65 12.52 3.75 -15.28
CA GLY A 65 12.85 4.27 -13.95
C GLY A 65 11.63 4.75 -13.14
N THR A 66 10.42 4.68 -13.70
CA THR A 66 9.20 5.09 -12.97
C THR A 66 8.85 4.10 -11.87
N LEU A 67 8.32 4.61 -10.77
CA LEU A 67 7.92 3.78 -9.64
C LEU A 67 6.76 2.83 -10.02
N HIS A 68 6.96 1.54 -9.79
CA HIS A 68 5.91 0.53 -9.95
C HIS A 68 5.35 0.07 -8.61
N THR A 69 6.22 -0.32 -7.68
CA THR A 69 5.80 -0.92 -6.41
C THR A 69 6.80 -0.63 -5.30
N ILE A 70 6.29 -0.40 -4.10
CA ILE A 70 7.05 -0.36 -2.85
C ILE A 70 6.56 -1.53 -2.00
N VAL A 71 7.48 -2.28 -1.39
CA VAL A 71 7.17 -3.33 -0.43
C VAL A 71 7.92 -3.01 0.86
N ARG A 72 7.18 -2.91 1.96
CA ARG A 72 7.74 -2.87 3.31
C ARG A 72 7.60 -4.23 3.94
N LYS A 73 8.67 -4.76 4.52
CA LYS A 73 8.60 -5.98 5.34
C LYS A 73 9.10 -5.66 6.74
N ASP A 74 8.22 -5.84 7.72
CA ASP A 74 8.56 -5.79 9.14
C ASP A 74 8.56 -7.22 9.66
N PHE A 75 9.71 -7.67 10.16
CA PHE A 75 9.84 -9.03 10.70
C PHE A 75 9.35 -9.08 12.14
N GLY A 76 9.27 -10.26 12.72
CA GLY A 76 8.90 -10.44 14.11
C GLY A 76 9.14 -11.89 14.50
N GLU A 77 9.29 -12.13 15.79
CA GLU A 77 9.62 -13.47 16.27
C GLU A 77 8.52 -14.48 15.91
N THR A 78 7.24 -14.06 15.99
CA THR A 78 6.06 -14.92 15.79
C THR A 78 5.33 -14.66 14.47
N GLY A 79 5.84 -13.76 13.63
CA GLY A 79 5.21 -13.43 12.38
C GLY A 79 5.97 -12.39 11.57
N MET A 80 5.35 -11.94 10.49
CA MET A 80 5.83 -10.81 9.71
C MET A 80 4.64 -10.04 9.15
N ARG A 81 4.86 -8.75 8.94
CA ARG A 81 3.92 -7.88 8.25
C ARG A 81 4.54 -7.43 6.94
N ASN A 82 3.76 -7.52 5.87
CA ASN A 82 4.17 -7.09 4.54
C ASN A 82 3.16 -6.07 4.02
N LEU A 83 3.63 -4.85 3.72
CA LEU A 83 2.83 -3.81 3.08
C LEU A 83 3.33 -3.63 1.65
N ARG A 84 2.52 -4.01 0.66
CA ARG A 84 2.82 -3.79 -0.76
C ARG A 84 1.96 -2.66 -1.32
N ALA A 85 2.57 -1.55 -1.69
CA ALA A 85 1.93 -0.48 -2.46
C ALA A 85 2.29 -0.61 -3.95
N SER A 86 1.31 -0.80 -4.83
CA SER A 86 1.51 -0.82 -6.28
C SER A 86 0.83 0.38 -6.92
N PHE A 87 1.56 1.07 -7.80
CA PHE A 87 1.20 2.40 -8.32
C PHE A 87 0.84 2.33 -9.80
N ARG A 88 -0.37 2.81 -10.12
CA ARG A 88 -0.70 3.22 -11.49
C ARG A 88 -0.26 4.66 -11.71
N THR A 89 -0.60 5.51 -10.75
CA THR A 89 -0.11 6.88 -10.61
C THR A 89 0.19 7.18 -9.14
N ALA A 90 0.72 8.35 -8.81
CA ALA A 90 1.02 8.78 -7.45
C ALA A 90 -0.25 8.93 -6.60
N ASP A 91 -1.38 9.24 -7.24
CA ASP A 91 -2.69 9.37 -6.60
C ASP A 91 -3.58 8.14 -6.78
N GLN A 92 -3.23 7.20 -7.67
CA GLN A 92 -3.97 5.95 -7.89
C GLN A 92 -3.07 4.75 -7.62
N PHE A 93 -3.26 4.16 -6.45
CA PHE A 93 -2.47 3.02 -6.00
C PHE A 93 -3.29 2.08 -5.13
N VAL A 94 -2.76 0.87 -4.97
CA VAL A 94 -3.34 -0.19 -4.15
C VAL A 94 -2.34 -0.57 -3.08
N VAL A 95 -2.81 -0.75 -1.84
CA VAL A 95 -2.03 -1.29 -0.75
C VAL A 95 -2.60 -2.65 -0.37
N VAL A 96 -1.75 -3.68 -0.41
CA VAL A 96 -2.04 -5.01 0.11
C VAL A 96 -1.26 -5.17 1.40
N ALA A 97 -1.96 -5.18 2.53
CA ALA A 97 -1.41 -5.47 3.84
C ALA A 97 -1.56 -6.97 4.10
N THR A 98 -0.45 -7.68 4.26
CA THR A 98 -0.43 -9.12 4.55
C THR A 98 0.20 -9.35 5.92
N ASP A 99 -0.56 -9.97 6.81
CA ASP A 99 -0.09 -10.40 8.12
C ASP A 99 0.14 -11.91 8.08
N VAL A 100 1.37 -12.33 8.37
CA VAL A 100 1.77 -13.72 8.41
C VAL A 100 2.07 -14.10 9.85
N ARG A 101 1.49 -15.20 10.32
CA ARG A 101 1.81 -15.79 11.61
C ARG A 101 2.54 -17.10 11.42
N TYR A 102 3.59 -17.30 12.20
CA TYR A 102 4.34 -18.55 12.23
C TYR A 102 3.71 -19.53 13.22
N ARG A 103 3.96 -20.82 13.02
CA ARG A 103 3.56 -21.88 13.97
C ARG A 103 4.46 -21.87 15.21
N GLU A 104 5.74 -21.66 15.01
CA GLU A 104 6.76 -21.57 16.04
C GLU A 104 7.52 -20.25 15.91
N PRO A 105 8.04 -19.68 17.01
CA PRO A 105 8.90 -18.50 16.94
C PRO A 105 10.18 -18.77 16.14
N ILE A 106 10.69 -17.78 15.40
CA ILE A 106 11.93 -17.91 14.62
C ILE A 106 13.11 -18.32 15.52
N ALA A 107 13.17 -17.80 16.75
CA ALA A 107 14.23 -18.08 17.71
C ALA A 107 14.24 -19.55 18.20
N SER A 108 13.21 -20.35 17.91
CA SER A 108 13.15 -21.76 18.32
C SER A 108 14.16 -22.67 17.60
N GLY A 109 14.78 -22.21 16.51
CA GLY A 109 15.67 -23.00 15.66
C GLY A 109 14.95 -24.05 14.81
N ALA A 110 13.62 -24.20 14.96
CA ALA A 110 12.80 -25.00 14.06
C ALA A 110 12.67 -24.31 12.69
N ARG A 111 12.43 -25.10 11.64
CA ARG A 111 12.09 -24.52 10.33
C ARG A 111 10.78 -23.74 10.45
N THR A 112 10.81 -22.43 10.20
CA THR A 112 9.63 -21.57 10.23
C THR A 112 8.54 -22.10 9.30
N LYS A 113 7.38 -22.44 9.86
CA LYS A 113 6.17 -22.82 9.11
C LYS A 113 5.12 -21.72 9.26
N ILE A 114 4.45 -21.39 8.16
CA ILE A 114 3.33 -20.45 8.19
C ILE A 114 2.12 -21.14 8.82
N ALA A 115 1.59 -20.57 9.90
CA ALA A 115 0.35 -21.00 10.54
C ALA A 115 -0.85 -20.38 9.83
N ARG A 116 -0.76 -19.08 9.53
CA ARG A 116 -1.84 -18.29 8.96
C ARG A 116 -1.27 -17.12 8.15
N SER A 117 -1.97 -16.76 7.09
CA SER A 117 -1.67 -15.57 6.28
C SER A 117 -2.99 -14.89 5.95
N ASP A 118 -3.16 -13.65 6.38
CA ASP A 118 -4.35 -12.83 6.11
C ASP A 118 -3.95 -11.63 5.26
N ALA A 119 -4.67 -11.36 4.18
CA ALA A 119 -4.41 -10.24 3.30
C ALA A 119 -5.62 -9.30 3.25
N THR A 120 -5.35 -8.01 3.42
CA THR A 120 -6.34 -6.94 3.35
C THR A 120 -5.95 -5.96 2.25
N VAL A 121 -6.88 -5.68 1.34
CA VAL A 121 -6.64 -4.83 0.17
C VAL A 121 -7.34 -3.49 0.31
N TYR A 122 -6.58 -2.41 0.19
CA TYR A 122 -7.07 -1.03 0.18
C TYR A 122 -6.72 -0.38 -1.16
N LEU A 123 -7.68 0.29 -1.79
CA LEU A 123 -7.41 1.06 -3.02
C LEU A 123 -7.58 2.54 -2.75
N PHE A 124 -6.66 3.33 -3.28
CA PHE A 124 -6.59 4.76 -3.13
C PHE A 124 -6.76 5.39 -4.51
N CYS A 125 -7.72 6.32 -4.61
CA CYS A 125 -8.01 7.07 -5.81
C CYS A 125 -8.14 8.55 -5.41
N GLY A 126 -7.01 9.26 -5.41
CA GLY A 126 -6.91 10.60 -4.82
C GLY A 126 -7.25 10.57 -3.33
N ASN A 127 -8.35 11.24 -2.98
CA ASN A 127 -8.86 11.32 -1.61
C ASN A 127 -9.91 10.24 -1.28
N VAL A 128 -10.28 9.40 -2.24
CA VAL A 128 -11.25 8.32 -2.04
C VAL A 128 -10.51 7.03 -1.68
N VAL A 129 -11.00 6.34 -0.65
CA VAL A 129 -10.50 5.05 -0.23
C VAL A 129 -11.57 3.98 -0.45
N TYR A 130 -11.17 2.88 -1.05
CA TYR A 130 -11.98 1.67 -1.17
C TYR A 130 -11.38 0.61 -0.25
N ALA A 131 -12.19 0.10 0.67
CA ALA A 131 -11.78 -0.90 1.66
C ALA A 131 -12.69 -2.15 1.58
N PRO A 132 -12.27 -3.30 2.15
CA PRO A 132 -13.09 -4.49 2.17
C PRO A 132 -14.40 -4.27 2.92
N ALA A 133 -15.51 -4.80 2.39
CA ALA A 133 -16.82 -4.67 3.02
C ALA A 133 -16.88 -5.31 4.42
N SER A 134 -16.07 -6.33 4.70
CA SER A 134 -15.95 -6.95 6.02
C SER A 134 -15.54 -5.94 7.10
N LEU A 135 -14.63 -5.02 6.77
CA LEU A 135 -14.26 -3.94 7.69
C LEU A 135 -15.36 -2.88 7.81
N SER A 136 -16.25 -2.76 6.82
CA SER A 136 -17.32 -1.77 6.81
C SER A 136 -18.59 -2.23 7.53
N ALA A 137 -18.85 -3.55 7.57
CA ALA A 137 -20.10 -4.12 8.08
C ALA A 137 -20.27 -4.02 9.62
N GLU A 138 -19.18 -3.89 10.37
CA GLU A 138 -19.20 -3.84 11.85
C GLU A 138 -19.24 -2.40 12.41
N GLY A 139 -19.92 -1.47 11.72
CA GLY A 139 -19.80 -0.03 12.00
C GLY A 139 -18.39 0.53 11.70
N GLY A 140 -17.56 -0.27 11.01
CA GLY A 140 -16.12 -0.04 10.85
C GLY A 140 -15.73 0.73 9.60
N GLY A 141 -16.66 1.41 8.92
CA GLY A 141 -16.29 2.29 7.80
C GLY A 141 -15.26 3.35 8.21
N GLU A 142 -15.43 3.96 9.39
CA GLU A 142 -14.46 4.90 9.97
C GLU A 142 -13.14 4.20 10.34
N LYS A 143 -13.21 3.02 10.97
CA LYS A 143 -12.02 2.22 11.29
C LYS A 143 -11.24 1.81 10.03
N ALA A 144 -11.92 1.46 8.96
CA ALA A 144 -11.33 1.09 7.68
C ALA A 144 -10.61 2.28 7.03
N VAL A 145 -11.21 3.47 7.10
CA VAL A 145 -10.57 4.71 6.63
C VAL A 145 -9.36 5.07 7.49
N ALA A 146 -9.48 4.96 8.82
CA ALA A 146 -8.37 5.21 9.72
C ALA A 146 -7.20 4.23 9.47
N ALA A 147 -7.50 2.94 9.32
CA ALA A 147 -6.52 1.92 8.97
C ALA A 147 -5.86 2.19 7.61
N ALA A 148 -6.65 2.53 6.59
CA ALA A 148 -6.13 2.88 5.28
C ALA A 148 -5.24 4.14 5.33
N LYS A 149 -5.62 5.16 6.11
CA LYS A 149 -4.82 6.37 6.30
C LYS A 149 -3.50 6.07 7.00
N SER A 150 -3.52 5.24 8.04
CA SER A 150 -2.31 4.76 8.72
C SER A 150 -1.42 4.01 7.73
N LEU A 151 -1.97 3.04 6.98
CA LEU A 151 -1.20 2.30 5.98
C LEU A 151 -0.59 3.21 4.92
N LYS A 152 -1.34 4.22 4.46
CA LYS A 152 -0.84 5.23 3.53
C LYS A 152 0.32 6.02 4.13
N SER A 153 0.24 6.42 5.40
CA SER A 153 1.36 7.09 6.05
C SER A 153 2.57 6.18 6.19
N ASP A 154 2.35 4.94 6.62
CA ASP A 154 3.41 3.97 6.91
C ASP A 154 4.22 3.59 5.66
N ILE A 155 3.61 3.69 4.46
CA ILE A 155 4.25 3.34 3.19
C ILE A 155 4.71 4.52 2.34
N LEU A 156 4.09 5.70 2.47
CA LEU A 156 4.38 6.85 1.58
C LEU A 156 5.14 8.00 2.24
N LEU A 157 5.14 8.09 3.56
CA LEU A 157 5.84 9.15 4.28
C LEU A 157 7.28 8.84 4.71
N PRO A 158 7.74 7.57 4.82
CA PRO A 158 9.12 7.32 5.21
C PRO A 158 10.12 8.02 4.26
N PRO A 159 11.15 8.70 4.80
CA PRO A 159 12.10 9.47 4.00
C PRO A 159 12.89 8.60 3.01
N GLU A 160 13.06 7.32 3.31
CA GLU A 160 13.79 6.35 2.49
C GLU A 160 13.14 6.14 1.12
N VAL A 161 11.80 6.22 1.07
CA VAL A 161 11.02 6.00 -0.16
C VAL A 161 10.60 7.30 -0.85
N ALA A 162 10.71 8.44 -0.16
CA ALA A 162 10.33 9.76 -0.67
C ALA A 162 10.99 10.15 -2.01
N PRO A 163 12.28 9.84 -2.28
CA PRO A 163 12.91 10.12 -3.57
C PRO A 163 12.22 9.41 -4.76
N TYR A 164 11.67 8.21 -4.54
CA TYR A 164 10.99 7.46 -5.60
C TYR A 164 9.59 8.00 -5.86
N LEU A 165 8.88 8.42 -4.81
CA LEU A 165 7.54 9.01 -4.91
C LEU A 165 7.56 10.39 -5.56
N SER A 166 8.57 11.22 -5.26
CA SER A 166 8.70 12.54 -5.87
C SER A 166 8.96 12.47 -7.38
N ARG A 167 9.75 11.49 -7.83
CA ARG A 167 9.96 11.22 -9.27
C ARG A 167 8.68 10.81 -9.96
N ALA A 168 7.93 9.86 -9.38
CA ALA A 168 6.65 9.43 -9.95
C ALA A 168 5.68 10.60 -10.18
N ARG A 169 5.58 11.53 -9.22
CA ARG A 169 4.74 12.74 -9.35
C ARG A 169 5.24 13.69 -10.44
N LYS A 170 6.55 13.83 -10.59
CA LYS A 170 7.15 14.68 -11.63
C LYS A 170 6.87 14.13 -13.02
N ASP A 171 7.03 12.82 -13.20
CA ASP A 171 6.80 12.13 -14.47
C ASP A 171 5.33 12.18 -14.90
N GLU A 172 4.41 12.23 -13.93
CA GLU A 172 2.98 12.45 -14.21
C GLU A 172 2.69 13.86 -14.68
N LYS A 173 3.29 14.87 -14.03
CA LYS A 173 3.10 16.26 -14.42
C LYS A 173 3.61 16.51 -15.85
N SER A 174 4.77 15.97 -16.22
CA SER A 174 5.32 16.16 -17.57
C SER A 174 4.57 15.42 -18.68
N ARG A 175 3.70 14.46 -18.35
CA ARG A 175 2.81 13.80 -19.33
C ARG A 175 1.48 14.52 -19.54
N ALA A 176 1.14 15.45 -18.65
CA ALA A 176 -0.10 16.21 -18.72
C ALA A 176 0.04 17.55 -19.47
N ASP A 177 1.27 18.04 -19.63
CA ASP A 177 1.64 19.24 -20.39
C ASP A 177 1.92 18.90 -21.87
#